data_AF-A0A166B6M7-F1
#
_entry.id   AF-A0A166B6M7-F1
#
_cell.length_a   1.000
_cell.length_b   1.000
_cell.length_c   1.000
_cell.angle_alpha   90.00
_cell.angle_beta   90.00
_cell.angle_gamma   90.00
#
_symmetry.space_group_name_H-M   'P 1'
#
loop_
_entity.id
_entity.type
_entity.pdbx_description
1 polymer ?
#
loop_
_entity_poly.entity_id
_entity_poly.type
_entity_poly.pdbx_seq_one_letter_code
_entity_poly.pdbx_strand_id
1 'polypeptide(L)'
;MLQYLLLLCAFAVPGICALAVPVIEATAEDPKCLDITHCRTLWNIVWTCFVTVFACIWVSIHRNVVLDSESAVDAFLDRLRIAALTILVPEYTLAWAVRQWIVARQLSEEFSEISRKFQAVFPPDARVDSSWTVTHGFFVLMGGFYYTDGHPVSREDLEVIIRTRPFEPPDDLDIKGRSKSDAFSKTVTILQTAWFAIQCTARAIQYLPITNLEIATLAYAAMTVQMNLFWINKPLNVSLPIRLEQVPGPEFQRIETLSTTEEVEEGWRARIEPFIKAMVGTQDDEVHLSELSQVPTLYSGKPEEHQAHLANAIAMAVGMIFGAVHCFAWSFAFPSQAEKLLWRISAVTTVVIPLFYCVLVVLIAMEVNLGKPVMILSAVAIPFYLMARAVLLVLTFTTLRNLPPAAYEAIHWMTFIPHV
;
A
#
# COMPACT_ATOMS: atom_id res chain seq x y z
N MET A 1 -7.95 14.17 10.68
CA MET A 1 -6.57 14.18 11.23
C MET A 1 -6.53 13.75 12.69
N LEU A 2 -7.31 14.37 13.59
CA LEU A 2 -7.34 14.03 15.03
C LEU A 2 -7.79 12.57 15.32
N GLN A 3 -8.75 12.03 14.57
CA GLN A 3 -9.20 10.63 14.72
C GLN A 3 -8.16 9.59 14.25
N TYR A 4 -7.36 9.90 13.22
CA TYR A 4 -6.25 9.04 12.76
C TYR A 4 -5.07 9.09 13.72
N LEU A 5 -4.80 10.25 14.34
CA LEU A 5 -3.83 10.37 15.42
C LEU A 5 -4.27 9.64 16.69
N LEU A 6 -5.57 9.61 17.02
CA LEU A 6 -6.09 8.83 18.15
C LEU A 6 -6.02 7.31 17.92
N LEU A 7 -6.24 6.84 16.68
CA LEU A 7 -5.99 5.46 16.28
C LEU A 7 -4.51 5.11 16.30
N LEU A 8 -3.64 5.99 15.82
CA LEU A 8 -2.19 5.84 15.96
C LEU A 8 -1.75 5.85 17.42
N CYS A 9 -2.35 6.67 18.29
CA CYS A 9 -2.09 6.62 19.74
C CYS A 9 -2.61 5.31 20.38
N ALA A 10 -3.68 4.71 19.85
CA ALA A 10 -4.16 3.41 20.28
C ALA A 10 -3.23 2.26 19.85
N PHE A 11 -2.55 2.38 18.70
CA PHE A 11 -1.51 1.45 18.26
C PHE A 11 -0.10 1.78 18.79
N ALA A 12 0.15 3.02 19.20
CA ALA A 12 1.39 3.50 19.80
C ALA A 12 1.38 3.46 21.33
N VAL A 13 0.46 2.69 21.94
CA VAL A 13 0.62 2.30 23.34
C VAL A 13 1.66 1.18 23.38
N PRO A 14 2.79 1.33 24.08
CA PRO A 14 3.73 0.24 24.40
C PRO A 14 3.12 -0.88 25.26
N GLY A 15 1.78 -0.94 25.37
CA GLY A 15 1.00 -1.76 26.28
C GLY A 15 0.34 -2.97 25.62
N ILE A 16 0.43 -3.15 24.29
CA ILE A 16 0.17 -4.45 23.66
C ILE A 16 1.35 -5.43 23.91
N CYS A 17 2.44 -4.95 24.53
CA CYS A 17 3.59 -5.76 24.96
C CYS A 17 3.32 -6.70 26.16
N ALA A 18 2.07 -6.88 26.60
CA ALA A 18 1.76 -7.76 27.72
C ALA A 18 1.05 -9.04 27.24
N LEU A 19 1.84 -10.12 27.27
CA LEU A 19 1.43 -11.53 27.37
C LEU A 19 0.95 -12.21 26.07
N ALA A 20 1.91 -12.90 25.43
CA ALA A 20 1.64 -14.26 25.00
C ALA A 20 1.18 -15.05 26.24
N VAL A 21 -0.13 -15.08 26.52
CA VAL A 21 -0.67 -15.86 27.62
C VAL A 21 -0.40 -17.33 27.27
N PRO A 22 0.40 -18.05 28.06
CA PRO A 22 0.56 -19.48 27.87
C PRO A 22 -0.80 -20.15 28.07
N VAL A 23 -1.05 -21.20 27.30
CA VAL A 23 -2.21 -22.08 27.47
C VAL A 23 -2.24 -22.52 28.93
N ILE A 24 -3.20 -22.01 29.70
CA ILE A 24 -3.68 -22.74 30.88
C ILE A 24 -4.34 -23.98 30.29
N GLU A 25 -3.83 -25.16 30.63
CA GLU A 25 -4.53 -26.42 30.38
C GLU A 25 -5.92 -26.29 31.00
N ALA A 26 -6.91 -26.01 30.16
CA ALA A 26 -8.30 -26.02 30.56
C ALA A 26 -8.62 -27.48 30.90
N THR A 27 -8.60 -27.78 32.20
CA THR A 27 -9.24 -28.97 32.74
C THR A 27 -10.66 -29.00 32.19
N ALA A 28 -11.01 -30.12 31.56
CA ALA A 28 -12.34 -30.36 31.04
C ALA A 28 -13.38 -30.01 32.12
N GLU A 29 -14.43 -29.28 31.72
CA GLU A 29 -15.50 -28.69 32.55
C GLU A 29 -15.29 -27.21 32.96
N ASP A 30 -15.34 -26.27 31.99
CA ASP A 30 -15.84 -24.92 32.27
C ASP A 30 -17.18 -24.73 31.54
N PRO A 31 -18.34 -24.71 32.24
CA PRO A 31 -19.68 -24.70 31.64
C PRO A 31 -20.09 -23.36 31.00
N LYS A 32 -19.18 -22.39 30.89
CA LYS A 32 -19.49 -21.01 30.48
C LYS A 32 -19.98 -20.84 29.04
N CYS A 33 -19.79 -21.83 28.17
CA CYS A 33 -20.27 -21.78 26.78
C CYS A 33 -21.45 -22.70 26.45
N LEU A 34 -22.42 -22.81 27.36
CA LEU A 34 -23.72 -23.44 27.08
C LEU A 34 -24.76 -22.45 26.53
N ASP A 35 -24.54 -21.14 26.66
CA ASP A 35 -25.43 -20.08 26.18
C ASP A 35 -24.74 -19.25 25.08
N ILE A 36 -25.35 -19.17 23.89
CA ILE A 36 -24.82 -18.43 22.74
C ILE A 36 -24.70 -16.93 22.99
N THR A 37 -25.41 -16.39 23.98
CA THR A 37 -25.33 -14.96 24.35
C THR A 37 -24.00 -14.58 25.00
N HIS A 38 -23.30 -15.55 25.58
CA HIS A 38 -21.98 -15.37 26.21
C HIS A 38 -20.84 -15.95 25.37
N CYS A 39 -21.12 -16.42 24.15
CA CYS A 39 -20.13 -17.01 23.26
C CYS A 39 -20.08 -16.31 21.91
N ARG A 40 -18.90 -16.29 21.30
CA ARG A 40 -18.73 -15.94 19.89
C ARG A 40 -18.51 -17.20 19.09
N THR A 41 -19.05 -17.25 17.88
CA THR A 41 -18.85 -18.39 16.98
C THR A 41 -17.55 -18.24 16.18
N LEU A 42 -17.07 -19.35 15.61
CA LEU A 42 -15.98 -19.31 14.62
C LEU A 42 -16.32 -18.36 13.45
N TRP A 43 -17.57 -18.38 13.00
CA TRP A 43 -18.04 -17.49 11.93
C TRP A 43 -17.94 -16.02 12.34
N ASN A 44 -18.29 -15.67 13.58
CA ASN A 44 -18.14 -14.30 14.07
C ASN A 44 -16.68 -13.83 14.02
N ILE A 45 -15.72 -14.70 14.39
CA ILE A 45 -14.29 -14.39 14.32
C ILE A 45 -13.87 -14.17 12.87
N VAL A 46 -14.18 -15.11 11.97
CA VAL A 46 -13.79 -15.04 10.56
C VAL A 46 -14.41 -13.82 9.87
N TRP A 47 -15.71 -13.60 10.07
CA TRP A 47 -16.45 -12.51 9.41
C TRP A 47 -15.96 -11.13 9.86
N THR A 48 -15.74 -10.93 11.17
CA THR A 48 -15.22 -9.65 11.68
C THR A 48 -13.82 -9.35 11.17
N CYS A 49 -12.94 -10.36 11.11
CA CYS A 49 -11.62 -10.23 10.50
C CYS A 49 -11.71 -9.89 9.00
N PHE A 50 -12.50 -10.65 8.25
CA PHE A 50 -12.69 -10.46 6.81
C PHE A 50 -13.22 -9.06 6.48
N VAL A 51 -14.31 -8.64 7.13
CA VAL A 51 -14.91 -7.31 6.91
C VAL A 51 -13.91 -6.20 7.25
N THR A 52 -13.13 -6.36 8.31
CA THR A 52 -12.14 -5.36 8.72
C THR A 52 -11.00 -5.28 7.70
N VAL A 53 -10.38 -6.41 7.33
CA VAL A 53 -9.31 -6.43 6.31
C VAL A 53 -9.82 -5.89 4.97
N PHE A 54 -10.99 -6.34 4.52
CA PHE A 54 -11.59 -5.91 3.27
C PHE A 54 -11.86 -4.40 3.28
N ALA A 55 -12.54 -3.87 4.29
CA ALA A 55 -12.85 -2.45 4.40
C ALA A 55 -11.58 -1.59 4.40
N CYS A 56 -10.59 -1.96 5.24
CA CYS A 56 -9.31 -1.27 5.33
C CYS A 56 -8.58 -1.21 3.99
N ILE A 57 -8.37 -2.36 3.34
CA ILE A 57 -7.64 -2.42 2.07
C ILE A 57 -8.42 -1.72 0.96
N TRP A 58 -9.73 -1.98 0.88
CA TRP A 58 -10.58 -1.44 -0.17
C TRP A 58 -10.59 0.09 -0.18
N VAL A 59 -10.71 0.71 1.00
CA VAL A 59 -10.73 2.17 1.14
C VAL A 59 -9.35 2.79 0.97
N SER A 60 -8.28 2.05 1.27
CA SER A 60 -6.91 2.58 1.23
C SER A 60 -6.29 2.60 -0.16
N ILE A 61 -6.74 1.75 -1.09
CA ILE A 61 -6.18 1.71 -2.45
C ILE A 61 -6.70 2.89 -3.26
N HIS A 62 -5.80 3.85 -3.52
CA HIS A 62 -6.05 4.98 -4.42
C HIS A 62 -5.54 4.64 -5.82
N ARG A 63 -6.43 4.23 -6.73
CA ARG A 63 -6.08 3.93 -8.13
C ARG A 63 -5.75 5.20 -8.91
N ASN A 64 -5.02 5.03 -10.01
CA ASN A 64 -4.84 6.10 -11.00
C ASN A 64 -6.16 6.33 -11.76
N VAL A 65 -6.24 7.37 -12.61
CA VAL A 65 -7.48 7.77 -13.29
C VAL A 65 -8.02 6.60 -14.12
N VAL A 66 -9.28 6.23 -13.85
CA VAL A 66 -10.01 5.19 -14.59
C VAL A 66 -11.04 5.90 -15.45
N LEU A 67 -10.89 5.79 -16.77
CA LEU A 67 -11.80 6.47 -17.72
C LEU A 67 -13.20 5.84 -17.67
N ASP A 68 -14.24 6.67 -17.74
CA ASP A 68 -15.66 6.21 -17.74
C ASP A 68 -16.00 5.33 -18.95
N SER A 69 -15.13 5.25 -19.97
CA SER A 69 -15.25 4.33 -21.10
C SER A 69 -14.94 2.87 -20.75
N GLU A 70 -14.30 2.59 -19.61
CA GLU A 70 -14.04 1.23 -19.17
C GLU A 70 -15.31 0.54 -18.66
N SER A 71 -15.38 -0.78 -18.85
CA SER A 71 -16.48 -1.55 -18.28
C SER A 71 -16.39 -1.53 -16.76
N ALA A 72 -17.54 -1.36 -16.08
CA ALA A 72 -17.59 -1.38 -14.62
C ALA A 72 -17.06 -2.71 -14.03
N VAL A 73 -17.14 -3.80 -14.81
CA VAL A 73 -16.64 -5.12 -14.43
C VAL A 73 -15.12 -5.16 -14.44
N ASP A 74 -14.48 -4.64 -15.49
CA ASP A 74 -13.02 -4.60 -15.59
C ASP A 74 -12.43 -3.71 -14.50
N ALA A 75 -13.02 -2.54 -14.29
CA ALA A 75 -12.64 -1.65 -13.21
C ALA A 75 -12.81 -2.31 -11.82
N PHE A 76 -13.82 -3.15 -11.61
CA PHE A 76 -13.98 -3.89 -10.36
C PHE A 76 -12.94 -4.99 -10.21
N LEU A 77 -12.70 -5.79 -11.26
CA LEU A 77 -11.73 -6.88 -11.26
C LEU A 77 -10.30 -6.37 -11.03
N ASP A 78 -9.93 -5.25 -11.64
CA ASP A 78 -8.60 -4.65 -11.43
C ASP A 78 -8.41 -4.16 -10.01
N ARG A 79 -9.44 -3.57 -9.40
CA ARG A 79 -9.40 -3.20 -7.99
C ARG A 79 -9.27 -4.43 -7.08
N LEU A 80 -9.97 -5.51 -7.40
CA LEU A 80 -9.87 -6.77 -6.66
C LEU A 80 -8.47 -7.39 -6.79
N ARG A 81 -7.87 -7.36 -7.99
CA ARG A 81 -6.50 -7.83 -8.23
C ARG A 81 -5.49 -7.07 -7.38
N ILE A 82 -5.59 -5.74 -7.31
CA ILE A 82 -4.70 -4.91 -6.49
C ILE A 82 -4.94 -5.15 -5.00
N ALA A 83 -6.18 -5.35 -4.57
CA ALA A 83 -6.49 -5.71 -3.19
C ALA A 83 -5.88 -7.07 -2.82
N ALA A 84 -5.98 -8.08 -3.69
CA ALA A 84 -5.36 -9.38 -3.48
C ALA A 84 -3.82 -9.30 -3.44
N LEU A 85 -3.22 -8.51 -4.34
CA LEU A 85 -1.79 -8.22 -4.32
C LEU A 85 -1.38 -7.56 -2.99
N THR A 86 -2.19 -6.62 -2.50
CA THR A 86 -1.94 -5.93 -1.21
C THR A 86 -2.06 -6.88 -0.03
N ILE A 87 -2.96 -7.87 -0.07
CA ILE A 87 -3.01 -8.91 0.98
C ILE A 87 -1.74 -9.76 0.96
N LEU A 88 -1.26 -10.15 -0.21
CA LEU A 88 -0.09 -11.01 -0.34
C LEU A 88 1.22 -10.28 -0.02
N VAL A 89 1.37 -9.06 -0.52
CA VAL A 89 2.60 -8.26 -0.50
C VAL A 89 2.26 -6.80 -0.17
N PRO A 90 1.78 -6.49 1.04
CA PRO A 90 1.34 -5.14 1.37
C PRO A 90 2.50 -4.12 1.30
N GLU A 91 3.74 -4.55 1.58
CA GLU A 91 4.94 -3.71 1.47
C GLU A 91 5.18 -3.23 0.04
N TYR A 92 4.78 -3.99 -0.96
CA TYR A 92 4.89 -3.56 -2.35
C TYR A 92 3.94 -2.41 -2.66
N THR A 93 2.68 -2.54 -2.24
CA THR A 93 1.68 -1.47 -2.35
C THR A 93 2.10 -0.23 -1.54
N LEU A 94 2.72 -0.42 -0.37
CA LEU A 94 3.28 0.67 0.41
C LEU A 94 4.46 1.35 -0.30
N ALA A 95 5.40 0.59 -0.85
CA ALA A 95 6.52 1.14 -1.63
C ALA A 95 6.00 1.97 -2.80
N TRP A 96 4.98 1.48 -3.49
CA TRP A 96 4.30 2.20 -4.55
C TRP A 96 3.67 3.52 -4.05
N ALA A 97 2.96 3.50 -2.92
CA ALA A 97 2.41 4.72 -2.31
C ALA A 97 3.49 5.74 -1.94
N VAL A 98 4.62 5.28 -1.37
CA VAL A 98 5.76 6.13 -1.00
C VAL A 98 6.41 6.75 -2.24
N ARG A 99 6.64 5.97 -3.30
CA ARG A 99 7.20 6.49 -4.56
C ARG A 99 6.31 7.58 -5.15
N GLN A 100 5.00 7.32 -5.26
CA GLN A 100 4.06 8.32 -5.75
C GLN A 100 4.06 9.59 -4.89
N TRP A 101 4.18 9.47 -3.56
CA TRP A 101 4.25 10.62 -2.67
C TRP A 101 5.53 11.44 -2.86
N ILE A 102 6.69 10.79 -2.98
CA ILE A 102 7.98 11.47 -3.22
C ILE A 102 7.92 12.22 -4.55
N VAL A 103 7.54 11.55 -5.63
CA VAL A 103 7.50 12.15 -6.97
C VAL A 103 6.43 13.24 -7.05
N ALA A 104 5.24 13.05 -6.46
CA ALA A 104 4.20 14.08 -6.45
C ALA A 104 4.66 15.36 -5.74
N ARG A 105 5.39 15.20 -4.63
CA ARG A 105 5.92 16.32 -3.89
C ARG A 105 7.00 17.07 -4.70
N GLN A 106 7.96 16.34 -5.27
CA GLN A 106 8.99 16.95 -6.12
C GLN A 106 8.37 17.71 -7.29
N LEU A 107 7.42 17.08 -8.00
CA LEU A 107 6.72 17.73 -9.12
C LEU A 107 6.02 19.02 -8.71
N SER A 108 5.38 19.05 -7.52
CA SER A 108 4.73 20.27 -7.03
C SER A 108 5.73 21.39 -6.74
N GLU A 109 6.93 21.06 -6.25
CA GLU A 109 7.99 22.01 -5.97
C GLU A 109 8.62 22.53 -7.30
N GLU A 110 8.92 21.63 -8.23
CA GLU A 110 9.47 21.96 -9.56
C GLU A 110 8.53 22.82 -10.39
N PHE A 111 7.25 22.44 -10.48
CA PHE A 111 6.27 23.20 -11.25
C PHE A 111 5.96 24.55 -10.61
N SER A 112 5.91 24.64 -9.28
CA SER A 112 5.85 25.93 -8.58
C SER A 112 7.01 26.85 -8.97
N GLU A 113 8.24 26.31 -9.02
CA GLU A 113 9.41 27.09 -9.38
C GLU A 113 9.38 27.55 -10.84
N ILE A 114 9.04 26.65 -11.77
CA ILE A 114 8.97 26.92 -13.20
C ILE A 114 7.89 27.96 -13.48
N SER A 115 6.67 27.76 -12.96
CA SER A 115 5.57 28.70 -13.17
C SER A 115 5.90 30.07 -12.59
N ARG A 116 6.49 30.14 -11.40
CA ARG A 116 6.94 31.42 -10.79
C ARG A 116 7.98 32.14 -11.67
N LYS A 117 8.96 31.42 -12.22
CA LYS A 117 9.98 32.01 -13.11
C LYS A 117 9.36 32.53 -14.40
N PHE A 118 8.46 31.76 -15.00
CA PHE A 118 7.74 32.17 -16.21
C PHE A 118 6.87 33.41 -15.96
N GLN A 119 6.10 33.42 -14.86
CA GLN A 119 5.23 34.54 -14.50
C GLN A 119 5.99 35.81 -14.12
N ALA A 120 7.24 35.71 -13.67
CA ALA A 120 8.07 36.87 -13.36
C ALA A 120 8.37 37.74 -14.60
N VAL A 121 8.23 37.19 -15.81
CA VAL A 121 8.37 37.92 -17.09
C VAL A 121 7.19 38.86 -17.33
N PHE A 122 6.02 38.56 -16.77
CA PHE A 122 4.80 39.33 -16.95
C PHE A 122 4.64 40.41 -15.87
N PRO A 123 4.03 41.56 -16.21
CA PRO A 123 3.70 42.59 -15.24
C PRO A 123 2.68 42.06 -14.22
N PRO A 124 2.65 42.59 -12.98
CA PRO A 124 1.88 42.01 -11.87
C PRO A 124 0.38 41.82 -12.15
N ASP A 125 -0.20 42.68 -12.97
CA ASP A 125 -1.60 42.68 -13.39
C ASP A 125 -1.95 41.58 -14.42
N ALA A 126 -0.95 41.04 -15.13
CA ALA A 126 -1.11 39.96 -16.10
C ALA A 126 -0.72 38.58 -15.55
N ARG A 127 -0.35 38.48 -14.27
CA ARG A 127 0.00 37.21 -13.62
C ARG A 127 -1.25 36.41 -13.28
N VAL A 128 -1.16 35.11 -13.47
CA VAL A 128 -2.21 34.14 -13.14
C VAL A 128 -1.84 33.43 -11.83
N ASP A 129 -2.77 32.80 -11.13
CA ASP A 129 -2.36 31.91 -10.03
C ASP A 129 -1.52 30.75 -10.59
N SER A 130 -0.43 30.41 -9.90
CA SER A 130 0.45 29.30 -10.24
C SER A 130 0.91 28.52 -9.02
N SER A 131 0.09 28.51 -7.98
CA SER A 131 0.36 27.71 -6.80
C SER A 131 0.16 26.22 -7.11
N TRP A 132 1.25 25.45 -7.02
CA TRP A 132 1.19 24.00 -7.11
C TRP A 132 1.25 23.38 -5.72
N THR A 133 0.37 22.43 -5.46
CA THR A 133 0.32 21.66 -4.22
C THR A 133 0.67 20.20 -4.47
N VAL A 134 0.95 19.43 -3.41
CA VAL A 134 1.17 17.98 -3.52
C VAL A 134 -0.05 17.27 -4.14
N THR A 135 -1.26 17.79 -3.94
CA THR A 135 -2.48 17.30 -4.59
C THR A 135 -2.39 17.40 -6.10
N HIS A 136 -1.88 18.52 -6.62
CA HIS A 136 -1.63 18.70 -8.06
C HIS A 136 -0.57 17.73 -8.56
N GLY A 137 0.52 17.54 -7.82
CA GLY A 137 1.55 16.55 -8.17
C GLY A 137 0.97 15.14 -8.30
N PHE A 138 0.14 14.72 -7.34
CA PHE A 138 -0.58 13.44 -7.44
C PHE A 138 -1.54 13.42 -8.63
N PHE A 139 -2.24 14.51 -8.89
CA PHE A 139 -3.17 14.64 -10.01
C PHE A 139 -2.45 14.47 -11.36
N VAL A 140 -1.27 15.06 -11.54
CA VAL A 140 -0.43 14.85 -12.73
C VAL A 140 -0.04 13.37 -12.84
N LEU A 141 0.54 12.78 -11.78
CA LEU A 141 1.03 11.41 -11.81
C LEU A 141 -0.04 10.36 -12.08
N MET A 142 -1.26 10.59 -11.59
CA MET A 142 -2.35 9.64 -11.76
C MET A 142 -3.04 9.74 -13.13
N GLY A 143 -2.62 10.64 -14.01
CA GLY A 143 -3.26 10.89 -15.31
C GLY A 143 -4.41 11.90 -15.22
N GLY A 144 -4.30 12.93 -14.39
CA GLY A 144 -5.32 13.98 -14.26
C GLY A 144 -5.46 14.86 -15.51
N PHE A 145 -4.46 14.85 -16.40
CA PHE A 145 -4.45 15.60 -17.65
C PHE A 145 -4.36 14.65 -18.85
N TYR A 146 -5.17 14.91 -19.86
CA TYR A 146 -5.18 14.17 -21.11
C TYR A 146 -5.19 15.14 -22.29
N TYR A 147 -4.61 14.72 -23.41
CA TYR A 147 -4.80 15.43 -24.67
C TYR A 147 -6.22 15.21 -25.22
N THR A 148 -6.59 16.06 -26.16
CA THR A 148 -7.87 16.01 -26.88
C THR A 148 -8.02 14.77 -27.77
N ASP A 149 -6.92 14.14 -28.17
CA ASP A 149 -6.88 12.90 -28.96
C ASP A 149 -7.02 11.62 -28.11
N GLY A 150 -7.01 11.74 -26.78
CA GLY A 150 -7.37 10.66 -25.86
C GLY A 150 -6.25 10.02 -25.06
N HIS A 151 -4.98 10.42 -25.23
CA HIS A 151 -3.86 9.87 -24.44
C HIS A 151 -3.50 10.74 -23.22
N PRO A 152 -2.95 10.16 -22.13
CA PRO A 152 -2.54 10.91 -20.94
C PRO A 152 -1.33 11.80 -21.21
N VAL A 153 -1.31 12.99 -20.61
CA VAL A 153 -0.19 13.94 -20.72
C VAL A 153 0.93 13.51 -19.78
N SER A 154 2.16 13.39 -20.29
CA SER A 154 3.33 13.07 -19.47
C SER A 154 3.76 14.24 -18.59
N ARG A 155 4.59 13.99 -17.56
CA ARG A 155 5.12 15.08 -16.72
C ARG A 155 6.02 15.99 -17.54
N GLU A 156 6.77 15.43 -18.49
CA GLU A 156 7.69 16.14 -19.38
C GLU A 156 6.92 17.07 -20.32
N ASP A 157 5.84 16.58 -20.93
CA ASP A 157 5.00 17.39 -21.81
C ASP A 157 4.32 18.53 -21.07
N LEU A 158 3.85 18.26 -19.85
CA LEU A 158 3.24 19.29 -19.01
C LEU A 158 4.26 20.33 -18.57
N GLU A 159 5.50 19.94 -18.29
CA GLU A 159 6.59 20.87 -18.04
C GLU A 159 6.82 21.80 -19.24
N VAL A 160 6.82 21.26 -20.46
CA VAL A 160 6.92 22.06 -21.70
C VAL A 160 5.75 23.02 -21.82
N ILE A 161 4.52 22.60 -21.51
CA ILE A 161 3.33 23.48 -21.51
C ILE A 161 3.52 24.65 -20.55
N ILE A 162 3.94 24.38 -19.31
CA ILE A 162 4.10 25.41 -18.27
C ILE A 162 5.22 26.40 -18.64
N ARG A 163 6.26 25.93 -19.33
CA ARG A 163 7.37 26.78 -19.81
C ARG A 163 7.03 27.63 -21.03
N THR A 164 6.05 27.20 -21.84
CA THR A 164 5.77 27.83 -23.15
C THR A 164 4.59 28.79 -23.12
N ARG A 165 3.62 28.58 -22.22
CA ARG A 165 2.42 29.42 -22.14
C ARG A 165 1.96 29.62 -20.69
N PRO A 166 1.20 30.70 -20.39
CA PRO A 166 0.54 30.84 -19.11
C PRO A 166 -0.35 29.61 -18.83
N PHE A 167 -0.09 28.95 -17.72
CA PHE A 167 -0.82 27.78 -17.29
C PHE A 167 -1.32 28.02 -15.86
N GLU A 168 -2.64 27.98 -15.71
CA GLU A 168 -3.31 28.02 -14.42
C GLU A 168 -3.60 26.59 -13.98
N PRO A 169 -2.97 26.10 -12.89
CA PRO A 169 -3.34 24.81 -12.35
C PRO A 169 -4.79 24.85 -11.83
N PRO A 170 -5.57 23.77 -11.99
CA PRO A 170 -6.94 23.71 -11.51
C PRO A 170 -7.02 23.83 -9.99
N ASP A 171 -7.96 24.58 -9.43
CA ASP A 171 -8.03 24.77 -7.98
C ASP A 171 -8.06 23.44 -7.20
N ASP A 172 -7.45 23.43 -6.01
CA ASP A 172 -7.40 22.25 -5.15
C ASP A 172 -8.83 21.76 -4.80
N LEU A 173 -9.79 22.67 -4.69
CA LEU A 173 -11.20 22.33 -4.46
C LEU A 173 -11.84 21.70 -5.71
N ASP A 174 -11.47 22.14 -6.91
CA ASP A 174 -11.95 21.55 -8.17
C ASP A 174 -11.42 20.12 -8.34
N ILE A 175 -10.14 19.89 -8.04
CA ILE A 175 -9.56 18.54 -8.02
C ILE A 175 -10.28 17.68 -6.99
N LYS A 176 -10.53 18.22 -5.79
CA LYS A 176 -11.26 17.52 -4.73
C LYS A 176 -12.72 17.25 -5.11
N GLY A 177 -13.35 18.12 -5.89
CA GLY A 177 -14.69 17.91 -6.44
C GLY A 177 -14.76 16.77 -7.45
N ARG A 178 -13.67 16.53 -8.21
CA ARG A 178 -13.54 15.38 -9.13
C ARG A 178 -13.27 14.06 -8.41
N SER A 179 -12.73 14.13 -7.19
CA SER A 179 -12.48 12.96 -6.35
C SER A 179 -13.82 12.37 -5.89
N LYS A 180 -14.13 11.15 -6.33
CA LYS A 180 -15.25 10.34 -5.80
C LYS A 180 -14.82 9.71 -4.47
N SER A 181 -14.34 10.54 -3.53
CA SER A 181 -13.99 10.12 -2.18
C SER A 181 -15.27 9.85 -1.39
N ASP A 182 -15.65 8.58 -1.24
CA ASP A 182 -16.79 8.21 -0.43
C ASP A 182 -16.49 8.38 1.08
N ALA A 183 -16.92 9.52 1.63
CA ALA A 183 -16.78 9.83 3.04
C ALA A 183 -17.52 8.82 3.94
N PHE A 184 -18.60 8.22 3.44
CA PHE A 184 -19.34 7.19 4.17
C PHE A 184 -18.49 5.92 4.31
N SER A 185 -17.96 5.37 3.21
CA SER A 185 -17.06 4.20 3.26
C SER A 185 -15.85 4.42 4.16
N LYS A 186 -15.23 5.60 4.13
CA LYS A 186 -14.10 5.94 5.02
C LYS A 186 -14.52 5.95 6.49
N THR A 187 -15.66 6.57 6.80
CA THR A 187 -16.17 6.65 8.18
C THR A 187 -16.52 5.26 8.72
N VAL A 188 -17.23 4.45 7.93
CA VAL A 188 -17.56 3.07 8.30
C VAL A 188 -16.29 2.25 8.54
N THR A 189 -15.29 2.38 7.68
CA THR A 189 -14.01 1.66 7.84
C THR A 189 -13.29 2.06 9.12
N ILE A 190 -13.25 3.35 9.45
CA ILE A 190 -12.65 3.84 10.70
C ILE A 190 -13.37 3.27 11.91
N LEU A 191 -14.71 3.34 11.92
CA LEU A 191 -15.53 2.81 13.02
C LEU A 191 -15.37 1.29 13.17
N GLN A 192 -15.40 0.55 12.06
CA GLN A 192 -15.20 -0.90 12.03
C GLN A 192 -13.82 -1.28 12.58
N THR A 193 -12.77 -0.60 12.13
CA THR A 193 -11.39 -0.87 12.56
C THR A 193 -11.18 -0.53 14.02
N ALA A 194 -11.70 0.61 14.47
CA ALA A 194 -11.62 1.02 15.86
C ALA A 194 -12.37 0.03 16.76
N TRP A 195 -13.58 -0.38 16.37
CA TRP A 195 -14.35 -1.37 17.12
C TRP A 195 -13.65 -2.73 17.19
N PHE A 196 -13.08 -3.19 16.07
CA PHE A 196 -12.30 -4.43 16.03
C PHE A 196 -11.06 -4.36 16.94
N ALA A 197 -10.34 -3.25 16.92
CA ALA A 197 -9.19 -3.02 17.79
C ALA A 197 -9.60 -3.01 19.27
N ILE A 198 -10.70 -2.33 19.62
CA ILE A 198 -11.24 -2.31 20.99
C ILE A 198 -11.57 -3.75 21.45
N GLN A 199 -12.20 -4.56 20.59
CA GLN A 199 -12.47 -5.96 20.92
C GLN A 199 -11.19 -6.77 21.19
N CYS A 200 -10.19 -6.65 20.33
CA CYS A 200 -8.91 -7.35 20.52
C CYS A 200 -8.22 -6.92 21.83
N THR A 201 -8.20 -5.61 22.11
CA THR A 201 -7.64 -5.07 23.35
C THR A 201 -8.40 -5.54 24.59
N ALA A 202 -9.73 -5.53 24.55
CA ALA A 202 -10.55 -6.02 25.65
C ALA A 202 -10.32 -7.51 25.93
N ARG A 203 -10.14 -8.33 24.89
CA ARG A 203 -9.75 -9.75 25.04
C ARG A 203 -8.37 -9.89 25.69
N ALA A 204 -7.39 -9.09 25.28
CA ALA A 204 -6.07 -9.09 25.90
C ALA A 204 -6.12 -8.77 27.40
N ILE A 205 -6.89 -7.74 27.78
CA ILE A 205 -7.04 -7.32 29.19
C ILE A 205 -7.74 -8.39 30.03
N GLN A 206 -8.70 -9.11 29.46
CA GLN A 206 -9.40 -10.21 30.12
C GLN A 206 -8.64 -11.56 30.04
N TYR A 207 -7.40 -11.57 29.54
CA TYR A 207 -6.60 -12.78 29.34
C TYR A 207 -7.26 -13.84 28.45
N LEU A 208 -8.14 -13.40 27.53
CA LEU A 208 -8.79 -14.28 26.57
C LEU A 208 -7.90 -14.48 25.33
N PRO A 209 -7.82 -15.70 24.78
CA PRO A 209 -7.04 -15.97 23.58
C PRO A 209 -7.45 -15.10 22.39
N ILE A 210 -6.46 -14.48 21.74
CA ILE A 210 -6.60 -13.79 20.46
C ILE A 210 -6.08 -14.73 19.37
N THR A 211 -6.88 -14.93 18.32
CA THR A 211 -6.52 -15.85 17.23
C THR A 211 -5.43 -15.27 16.32
N ASN A 212 -4.70 -16.14 15.61
CA ASN A 212 -3.71 -15.71 14.61
C ASN A 212 -4.34 -14.82 13.51
N LEU A 213 -5.59 -15.10 13.13
CA LEU A 213 -6.32 -14.30 12.16
C LEU A 213 -6.62 -12.88 12.68
N GLU A 214 -6.98 -12.74 13.96
CA GLU A 214 -7.20 -11.44 14.59
C GLU A 214 -5.90 -10.62 14.68
N ILE A 215 -4.78 -11.25 15.06
CA ILE A 215 -3.46 -10.62 15.08
C ILE A 215 -3.05 -10.15 13.67
N ALA A 216 -3.22 -11.00 12.66
CA ALA A 216 -2.95 -10.63 11.27
C ALA A 216 -3.85 -9.48 10.80
N THR A 217 -5.12 -9.46 11.20
CA THR A 217 -6.06 -8.38 10.87
C THR A 217 -5.61 -7.04 11.43
N LEU A 218 -5.14 -6.99 12.69
CA LEU A 218 -4.57 -5.77 13.28
C LEU A 218 -3.32 -5.31 12.51
N ALA A 219 -2.47 -6.24 12.08
CA ALA A 219 -1.29 -5.92 11.28
C ALA A 219 -1.69 -5.30 9.92
N TYR A 220 -2.67 -5.89 9.23
CA TYR A 220 -3.19 -5.33 7.97
C TYR A 220 -3.83 -3.96 8.18
N ALA A 221 -4.62 -3.78 9.24
CA ALA A 221 -5.17 -2.48 9.59
C ALA A 221 -4.07 -1.42 9.80
N ALA A 222 -3.04 -1.73 10.60
CA ALA A 222 -1.91 -0.82 10.82
C ALA A 222 -1.15 -0.49 9.53
N MET A 223 -0.99 -1.45 8.63
CA MET A 223 -0.30 -1.24 7.35
C MET A 223 -1.12 -0.36 6.38
N THR A 224 -2.43 -0.57 6.33
CA THR A 224 -3.33 0.27 5.52
C THR A 224 -3.41 1.71 6.03
N VAL A 225 -3.32 1.94 7.35
CA VAL A 225 -3.19 3.29 7.91
C VAL A 225 -1.93 3.98 7.38
N GLN A 226 -0.79 3.28 7.35
CA GLN A 226 0.46 3.83 6.83
C GLN A 226 0.37 4.17 5.34
N MET A 227 -0.24 3.30 4.52
CA MET A 227 -0.52 3.58 3.10
C MET A 227 -1.36 4.85 2.93
N ASN A 228 -2.42 5.02 3.73
CA ASN A 228 -3.28 6.19 3.68
C ASN A 228 -2.57 7.50 4.01
N LEU A 229 -1.52 7.46 4.85
CA LEU A 229 -0.73 8.66 5.15
C LEU A 229 0.01 9.16 3.91
N PHE A 230 0.60 8.26 3.12
CA PHE A 230 1.29 8.63 1.88
C PHE A 230 0.30 9.07 0.78
N TRP A 231 -0.91 8.52 0.76
CA TRP A 231 -1.95 8.89 -0.20
C TRP A 231 -2.95 9.94 0.29
N ILE A 232 -2.67 10.63 1.40
CA ILE A 232 -3.64 11.58 1.98
C ILE A 232 -4.00 12.73 1.01
N ASN A 233 -3.03 13.16 0.19
CA ASN A 233 -3.21 14.18 -0.83
C ASN A 233 -3.59 13.63 -2.21
N LYS A 234 -3.63 12.30 -2.40
CA LYS A 234 -3.97 11.69 -3.69
C LYS A 234 -5.50 11.68 -3.88
N PRO A 235 -6.03 12.31 -4.94
CA PRO A 235 -7.46 12.23 -5.27
C PRO A 235 -7.93 10.78 -5.44
N LEU A 236 -9.14 10.45 -4.98
CA LEU A 236 -9.68 9.09 -5.01
C LEU A 236 -10.71 8.92 -6.13
N ASN A 237 -10.59 7.83 -6.91
CA ASN A 237 -11.57 7.44 -7.94
C ASN A 237 -11.93 8.57 -8.93
N VAL A 238 -10.92 9.32 -9.36
CA VAL A 238 -11.07 10.31 -10.43
C VAL A 238 -11.33 9.58 -11.75
N SER A 239 -12.37 10.03 -12.46
CA SER A 239 -12.83 9.45 -13.73
C SER A 239 -12.88 10.45 -14.87
N LEU A 240 -12.92 11.75 -14.53
CA LEU A 240 -13.00 12.84 -15.50
C LEU A 240 -11.69 13.66 -15.47
N PRO A 241 -10.71 13.32 -16.32
CA PRO A 241 -9.49 14.11 -16.47
C PRO A 241 -9.77 15.47 -17.12
N ILE A 242 -8.83 16.39 -16.98
CA ILE A 242 -8.82 17.70 -17.65
C ILE A 242 -8.21 17.52 -19.04
N ARG A 243 -8.90 18.05 -20.06
CA ARG A 243 -8.43 18.00 -21.44
C ARG A 243 -7.56 19.21 -21.75
N LEU A 244 -6.36 18.97 -22.28
CA LEU A 244 -5.44 20.00 -22.74
C LEU A 244 -5.33 19.94 -24.26
N GLU A 245 -5.22 21.11 -24.88
CA GLU A 245 -4.83 21.21 -26.29
C GLU A 245 -3.39 20.73 -26.46
N GLN A 246 -3.14 20.05 -27.58
CA GLN A 246 -1.79 19.64 -27.94
C GLN A 246 -0.88 20.86 -28.11
N VAL A 247 0.34 20.75 -27.62
CA VAL A 247 1.38 21.71 -27.96
C VAL A 247 1.78 21.44 -29.42
N PRO A 248 1.78 22.45 -30.31
CA PRO A 248 2.46 22.32 -31.58
C PRO A 248 3.97 22.29 -31.31
N GLY A 249 4.50 21.11 -31.00
CA GLY A 249 5.93 20.87 -31.00
C GLY A 249 6.42 20.73 -32.44
N PRO A 250 7.71 21.03 -32.73
CA PRO A 250 8.31 20.50 -33.94
C PRO A 250 8.13 18.98 -33.92
N GLU A 251 7.99 18.33 -35.08
CA GLU A 251 8.14 16.88 -35.23
C GLU A 251 9.51 16.45 -34.70
N PHE A 252 9.68 16.42 -33.38
CA PHE A 252 10.95 16.12 -32.74
C PHE A 252 10.89 14.67 -32.33
N GLN A 253 11.40 13.86 -33.25
CA GLN A 253 11.88 12.50 -33.05
C GLN A 253 10.80 11.45 -32.80
N ARG A 254 9.95 11.27 -33.81
CA ARG A 254 9.78 9.93 -34.40
C ARG A 254 11.05 9.56 -35.20
N ILE A 255 12.20 9.57 -34.53
CA ILE A 255 13.41 8.88 -34.96
C ILE A 255 13.36 7.67 -34.05
N GLU A 256 12.90 6.51 -34.51
CA GLU A 256 13.85 5.50 -35.02
C GLU A 256 15.23 5.68 -34.37
N THR A 257 15.30 5.57 -33.04
CA THR A 257 16.42 4.88 -32.40
C THR A 257 16.34 3.44 -32.89
N LEU A 258 16.79 3.26 -34.14
CA LEU A 258 17.32 2.02 -34.65
C LEU A 258 18.20 1.48 -33.53
N SER A 259 17.73 0.37 -32.97
CA SER A 259 18.41 -0.45 -31.99
C SER A 259 19.84 -0.69 -32.43
N THR A 260 20.78 0.00 -31.79
CA THR A 260 22.18 -0.39 -31.83
C THR A 260 22.31 -1.63 -30.95
N THR A 261 22.25 -2.79 -31.63
CA THR A 261 22.76 -4.10 -31.19
C THR A 261 22.41 -4.49 -29.75
N GLU A 262 21.22 -5.08 -29.56
CA GLU A 262 21.04 -6.07 -28.49
C GLU A 262 21.93 -7.28 -28.83
N GLU A 263 23.03 -7.40 -28.10
CA GLU A 263 23.61 -8.71 -27.83
C GLU A 263 22.49 -9.61 -27.31
N VAL A 264 22.36 -10.82 -27.86
CA VAL A 264 21.39 -11.84 -27.44
C VAL A 264 21.59 -12.08 -25.94
N GLU A 265 20.80 -11.41 -25.12
CA GLU A 265 20.88 -11.51 -23.67
C GLU A 265 20.37 -12.89 -23.25
N GLU A 266 21.13 -13.57 -22.39
CA GLU A 266 20.85 -14.93 -21.89
C GLU A 266 19.36 -15.11 -21.59
N GLY A 267 18.68 -16.02 -22.30
CA GLY A 267 17.20 -16.11 -22.31
C GLY A 267 16.48 -16.36 -20.97
N TRP A 268 17.21 -16.54 -19.86
CA TRP A 268 16.65 -16.55 -18.51
C TRP A 268 16.59 -15.15 -17.87
N ARG A 269 17.52 -14.23 -18.21
CA ARG A 269 17.55 -12.85 -17.70
C ARG A 269 16.37 -12.04 -18.24
N ALA A 270 16.15 -12.09 -19.54
CA ALA A 270 15.03 -11.42 -20.20
C ALA A 270 13.65 -11.84 -19.65
N ARG A 271 13.53 -13.04 -19.07
CA ARG A 271 12.28 -13.53 -18.45
C ARG A 271 12.04 -12.97 -17.04
N ILE A 272 13.10 -12.60 -16.32
CA ILE A 272 13.04 -12.20 -14.91
C ILE A 272 13.19 -10.69 -14.75
N GLU A 273 13.86 -10.02 -15.69
CA GLU A 273 14.11 -8.58 -15.66
C GLU A 273 12.83 -7.73 -15.50
N PRO A 274 11.72 -7.95 -16.26
CA PRO A 274 10.52 -7.15 -16.08
C PRO A 274 9.93 -7.29 -14.66
N PHE A 275 10.02 -8.47 -14.08
CA PHE A 275 9.57 -8.74 -12.71
C PHE A 275 10.47 -8.04 -11.68
N ILE A 276 11.79 -8.04 -11.87
CA ILE A 276 12.72 -7.32 -11.01
C ILE A 276 12.48 -5.81 -11.10
N LYS A 277 12.36 -5.27 -12.31
CA LYS A 277 12.03 -3.85 -12.53
C LYS A 277 10.73 -3.48 -11.83
N ALA A 278 9.69 -4.31 -11.97
CA ALA A 278 8.41 -4.14 -11.28
C ALA A 278 8.55 -4.10 -9.75
N MET A 279 9.39 -4.95 -9.18
CA MET A 279 9.64 -5.03 -7.73
C MET A 279 10.46 -3.83 -7.22
N VAL A 280 11.50 -3.44 -7.96
CA VAL A 280 12.37 -2.30 -7.61
C VAL A 280 11.62 -0.97 -7.78
N GLY A 281 10.63 -0.91 -8.67
CA GLY A 281 9.88 0.31 -8.97
C GLY A 281 10.41 1.08 -10.17
N THR A 282 11.31 0.48 -10.96
CA THR A 282 11.91 1.08 -12.17
C THR A 282 11.22 0.62 -13.45
N GLN A 283 10.16 -0.19 -13.36
CA GLN A 283 9.35 -0.57 -14.52
C GLN A 283 8.71 0.62 -15.24
N ASP A 284 8.55 1.74 -14.54
CA ASP A 284 7.94 2.94 -15.10
C ASP A 284 8.76 3.53 -16.25
N ASP A 285 10.08 3.26 -16.32
CA ASP A 285 10.96 3.77 -17.37
C ASP A 285 10.59 3.24 -18.76
N GLU A 286 10.04 2.03 -18.82
CA GLU A 286 9.56 1.37 -20.05
C GLU A 286 8.14 1.80 -20.43
N VAL A 287 7.47 2.62 -19.61
CA VAL A 287 6.11 3.07 -19.88
C VAL A 287 6.14 4.32 -20.77
N HIS A 288 5.61 4.17 -21.99
CA HIS A 288 5.35 5.24 -22.93
C HIS A 288 3.88 5.67 -22.87
N LEU A 289 3.59 6.73 -22.10
CA LEU A 289 2.22 7.21 -21.87
C LEU A 289 1.49 7.64 -23.16
N SER A 290 2.23 8.06 -24.19
CA SER A 290 1.69 8.43 -25.51
C SER A 290 1.05 7.27 -26.27
N GLU A 291 1.45 6.03 -25.97
CA GLU A 291 0.94 4.82 -26.62
C GLU A 291 -0.22 4.18 -25.85
N LEU A 292 -0.52 4.69 -24.66
CA LEU A 292 -1.51 4.12 -23.76
C LEU A 292 -2.79 4.94 -23.72
N SER A 293 -3.92 4.26 -23.61
CA SER A 293 -5.21 4.93 -23.39
C SER A 293 -5.39 5.43 -21.96
N GLN A 294 -4.58 4.93 -21.01
CA GLN A 294 -4.64 5.31 -19.61
C GLN A 294 -3.32 5.07 -18.89
N VAL A 295 -3.10 5.81 -17.81
CA VAL A 295 -1.94 5.63 -16.94
C VAL A 295 -2.08 4.29 -16.20
N PRO A 296 -1.09 3.38 -16.29
CA PRO A 296 -1.14 2.10 -15.58
C PRO A 296 -1.36 2.29 -14.09
N THR A 297 -2.10 1.38 -13.45
CA THR A 297 -2.46 1.60 -12.04
C THR A 297 -1.24 1.66 -11.13
N LEU A 298 -0.19 0.85 -11.35
CA LEU A 298 1.02 0.84 -10.54
C LEU A 298 2.08 1.88 -10.97
N TYR A 299 1.76 2.74 -11.93
CA TYR A 299 2.66 3.80 -12.37
C TYR A 299 2.93 4.77 -11.21
N SER A 300 4.20 5.05 -10.94
CA SER A 300 4.67 5.92 -9.87
C SER A 300 5.35 7.20 -10.34
N GLY A 301 5.47 7.41 -11.65
CA GLY A 301 5.96 8.67 -12.21
C GLY A 301 7.43 8.71 -12.55
N LYS A 302 8.05 7.57 -12.92
CA LYS A 302 9.49 7.48 -13.25
C LYS A 302 10.36 8.12 -12.16
N PRO A 303 10.31 7.58 -10.92
CA PRO A 303 11.12 8.09 -9.82
C PRO A 303 12.60 7.97 -10.16
N GLU A 304 13.40 8.93 -9.70
CA GLU A 304 14.85 8.79 -9.81
C GLU A 304 15.32 7.56 -9.01
N GLU A 305 16.45 6.95 -9.41
CA GLU A 305 16.96 5.73 -8.79
C GLU A 305 17.09 5.85 -7.26
N HIS A 306 17.62 6.98 -6.77
CA HIS A 306 17.76 7.26 -5.35
C HIS A 306 16.40 7.34 -4.61
N GLN A 307 15.36 7.83 -5.27
CA GLN A 307 14.00 7.93 -4.72
C GLN A 307 13.32 6.58 -4.68
N ALA A 308 13.49 5.77 -5.73
CA ALA A 308 13.01 4.39 -5.77
C ALA A 308 13.65 3.58 -4.64
N HIS A 309 14.96 3.70 -4.44
CA HIS A 309 15.67 3.07 -3.33
C HIS A 309 15.22 3.54 -1.95
N LEU A 310 15.02 4.85 -1.76
CA LEU A 310 14.51 5.40 -0.51
C LEU A 310 13.10 4.86 -0.19
N ALA A 311 12.21 4.85 -1.18
CA ALA A 311 10.85 4.33 -1.04
C ALA A 311 10.84 2.83 -0.70
N ASN A 312 11.71 2.05 -1.37
CA ASN A 312 11.91 0.64 -1.05
C ASN A 312 12.41 0.45 0.37
N ALA A 313 13.41 1.21 0.81
CA ALA A 313 13.95 1.10 2.17
C ALA A 313 12.88 1.40 3.23
N ILE A 314 12.07 2.45 3.04
CA ILE A 314 10.95 2.78 3.93
C ILE A 314 9.94 1.63 3.97
N ALA A 315 9.54 1.13 2.80
CA ALA A 315 8.56 0.05 2.71
C ALA A 315 9.06 -1.28 3.27
N MET A 316 10.33 -1.62 3.06
CA MET A 316 10.96 -2.81 3.67
C MET A 316 11.08 -2.66 5.19
N ALA A 317 11.43 -1.48 5.70
CA ALA A 317 11.47 -1.23 7.14
C ALA A 317 10.11 -1.42 7.80
N VAL A 318 9.05 -0.88 7.20
CA VAL A 318 7.68 -1.10 7.65
C VAL A 318 7.26 -2.56 7.48
N GLY A 319 7.63 -3.19 6.36
CA GLY A 319 7.36 -4.59 6.06
C GLY A 319 7.99 -5.54 7.08
N MET A 320 9.19 -5.23 7.59
CA MET A 320 9.81 -5.96 8.69
C MET A 320 8.99 -5.88 9.97
N ILE A 321 8.49 -4.69 10.33
CA ILE A 321 7.63 -4.51 11.52
C ILE A 321 6.36 -5.34 11.34
N PHE A 322 5.74 -5.28 10.17
CA PHE A 322 4.57 -6.10 9.83
C PHE A 322 4.87 -7.61 9.91
N GLY A 323 6.01 -8.07 9.36
CA GLY A 323 6.45 -9.46 9.43
C GLY A 323 6.71 -9.92 10.87
N ALA A 324 7.31 -9.07 11.69
CA ALA A 324 7.64 -9.35 13.08
C ALA A 324 6.39 -9.57 13.96
N VAL A 325 5.24 -8.99 13.59
CA VAL A 325 3.97 -9.24 14.29
C VAL A 325 3.62 -10.74 14.28
N HIS A 326 3.95 -11.48 13.21
CA HIS A 326 3.69 -12.92 13.16
C HIS A 326 4.59 -13.73 14.10
N CYS A 327 5.73 -13.16 14.54
CA CYS A 327 6.57 -13.76 15.56
C CYS A 327 5.92 -13.70 16.96
N PHE A 328 4.89 -12.88 17.21
CA PHE A 328 4.18 -12.92 18.49
C PHE A 328 3.50 -14.27 18.75
N ALA A 329 3.05 -14.94 17.70
CA ALA A 329 2.46 -16.28 17.78
C ALA A 329 3.50 -17.41 17.92
N TRP A 330 4.77 -17.10 18.24
CA TRP A 330 5.86 -18.09 18.31
C TRP A 330 5.55 -19.28 19.23
N SER A 331 4.89 -18.98 20.35
CA SER A 331 4.56 -19.94 21.41
C SER A 331 3.13 -20.43 21.34
N PHE A 332 2.36 -20.08 20.31
CA PHE A 332 0.97 -20.50 20.18
C PHE A 332 0.86 -22.00 19.91
N ALA A 333 -0.31 -22.57 20.23
CA ALA A 333 -0.67 -23.92 19.85
C ALA A 333 -1.06 -23.96 18.37
N PHE A 334 -0.57 -24.99 17.66
CA PHE A 334 -0.90 -25.25 16.27
C PHE A 334 -1.48 -26.66 16.15
N PRO A 335 -2.35 -26.94 15.16
CA PRO A 335 -2.94 -28.27 14.99
C PRO A 335 -1.90 -29.37 14.74
N SER A 336 -0.74 -29.04 14.16
CA SER A 336 0.36 -29.97 13.94
C SER A 336 1.75 -29.33 14.15
N GLN A 337 2.77 -30.16 14.41
CA GLN A 337 4.16 -29.69 14.50
C GLN A 337 4.68 -29.15 13.16
N ALA A 338 4.20 -29.70 12.04
CA ALA A 338 4.53 -29.21 10.70
C ALA A 338 4.00 -27.78 10.48
N GLU A 339 2.74 -27.49 10.82
CA GLU A 339 2.17 -26.14 10.73
C GLU A 339 2.92 -25.16 11.65
N LYS A 340 3.28 -25.58 12.87
CA LYS A 340 4.06 -24.76 13.80
C LYS A 340 5.44 -24.41 13.24
N LEU A 341 6.13 -25.39 12.66
CA LEU A 341 7.46 -25.18 12.08
C LEU A 341 7.37 -24.29 10.84
N LEU A 342 6.41 -24.55 9.95
CA LEU A 342 6.15 -23.73 8.75
C LEU A 342 5.82 -22.28 9.13
N TRP A 343 5.01 -22.05 10.15
CA TRP A 343 4.72 -20.71 10.67
C TRP A 343 6.00 -19.99 11.10
N ARG A 344 6.81 -20.64 11.94
CA ARG A 344 8.04 -20.04 12.49
C ARG A 344 9.06 -19.72 11.41
N ILE A 345 9.30 -20.64 10.49
CA ILE A 345 10.20 -20.42 9.35
C ILE A 345 9.69 -19.27 8.49
N SER A 346 8.39 -19.26 8.17
CA SER A 346 7.80 -18.22 7.33
C SER A 346 7.84 -16.84 7.99
N ALA A 347 7.52 -16.76 9.29
CA ALA A 347 7.58 -15.52 10.06
C ALA A 347 9.00 -14.94 10.17
N VAL A 348 10.02 -15.79 10.36
CA VAL A 348 11.42 -15.34 10.33
C VAL A 348 11.81 -14.91 8.92
N THR A 349 11.38 -15.64 7.89
CA THR A 349 11.68 -15.35 6.48
C THR A 349 11.14 -13.97 6.07
N THR A 350 9.92 -13.61 6.50
CA THR A 350 9.31 -12.31 6.21
C THR A 350 9.96 -11.13 6.94
N VAL A 351 10.84 -11.38 7.91
CA VAL A 351 11.65 -10.34 8.56
C VAL A 351 13.06 -10.29 7.98
N VAL A 352 13.69 -11.45 7.79
CA VAL A 352 15.10 -11.55 7.35
C VAL A 352 15.30 -11.12 5.91
N ILE A 353 14.39 -11.48 5.00
CA ILE A 353 14.54 -11.10 3.58
C ILE A 353 14.43 -9.57 3.39
N PRO A 354 13.41 -8.87 3.93
CA PRO A 354 13.40 -7.40 3.87
C PRO A 354 14.60 -6.74 4.55
N LEU A 355 15.07 -7.28 5.69
CA LEU A 355 16.28 -6.79 6.36
C LEU A 355 17.50 -6.87 5.44
N PHE A 356 17.66 -8.00 4.76
CA PHE A 356 18.72 -8.20 3.77
C PHE A 356 18.66 -7.15 2.66
N TYR A 357 17.47 -6.85 2.13
CA TYR A 357 17.29 -5.80 1.12
C TYR A 357 17.55 -4.39 1.66
N CYS A 358 17.19 -4.08 2.91
CA CYS A 358 17.55 -2.81 3.53
C CYS A 358 19.07 -2.62 3.59
N VAL A 359 19.81 -3.65 4.02
CA VAL A 359 21.28 -3.63 4.03
C VAL A 359 21.82 -3.44 2.61
N LEU A 360 21.22 -4.13 1.63
CA LEU A 360 21.65 -4.01 0.25
C LEU A 360 21.47 -2.58 -0.30
N VAL A 361 20.35 -1.93 -0.02
CA VAL A 361 20.12 -0.52 -0.42
C VAL A 361 21.19 0.40 0.18
N VAL A 362 21.57 0.18 1.44
CA VAL A 362 22.66 0.95 2.08
C VAL A 362 24.00 0.70 1.37
N LEU A 363 24.31 -0.55 1.02
CA LEU A 363 25.55 -0.88 0.29
C LEU A 363 25.59 -0.28 -1.11
N ILE A 364 24.46 -0.25 -1.83
CA ILE A 364 24.34 0.41 -3.14
C ILE A 364 24.56 1.92 -2.98
N ALA A 365 23.99 2.53 -1.95
CA ALA A 365 24.21 3.95 -1.63
C ALA A 365 25.67 4.27 -1.26
N MET A 366 26.46 3.27 -0.87
CA MET A 366 27.91 3.37 -0.66
C MET A 366 28.72 3.07 -1.93
N GLU A 367 28.08 3.07 -3.12
CA GLU A 367 28.68 2.84 -4.43
C GLU A 367 29.38 1.47 -4.59
N VAL A 368 28.94 0.46 -3.81
CA VAL A 368 29.47 -0.90 -3.93
C VAL A 368 28.86 -1.61 -5.16
N ASN A 369 29.69 -2.07 -6.09
CA ASN A 369 29.22 -2.78 -7.29
C ASN A 369 28.71 -4.20 -6.96
N LEU A 370 27.39 -4.34 -6.84
CA LEU A 370 26.71 -5.58 -6.47
C LEU A 370 25.74 -6.10 -7.54
N GLY A 371 25.74 -5.54 -8.76
CA GLY A 371 24.67 -5.77 -9.75
C GLY A 371 24.35 -7.24 -10.04
N LYS A 372 25.35 -8.03 -10.46
CA LYS A 372 25.18 -9.47 -10.77
C LYS A 372 24.78 -10.33 -9.56
N PRO A 373 25.47 -10.27 -8.40
CA PRO A 373 25.09 -11.09 -7.24
C PRO A 373 23.70 -10.73 -6.69
N VAL A 374 23.31 -9.45 -6.74
CA VAL A 374 21.97 -9.00 -6.31
C VAL A 374 20.86 -9.59 -7.16
N MET A 375 21.05 -9.60 -8.48
CA MET A 375 20.06 -10.14 -9.41
C MET A 375 19.83 -11.65 -9.17
N ILE A 376 20.91 -12.43 -9.03
CA ILE A 376 20.84 -13.87 -8.76
C ILE A 376 20.18 -14.13 -7.41
N LEU A 377 20.59 -13.40 -6.37
CA LEU A 377 20.03 -13.57 -5.03
C LEU A 377 18.55 -13.18 -4.98
N SER A 378 18.15 -12.15 -5.73
CA SER A 378 16.75 -11.73 -5.82
C SER A 378 15.86 -12.73 -6.52
N ALA A 379 16.36 -13.38 -7.59
CA ALA A 379 15.63 -14.43 -8.28
C ALA A 379 15.29 -15.62 -7.36
N VAL A 380 16.07 -15.83 -6.29
CA VAL A 380 15.81 -16.86 -5.27
C VAL A 380 15.00 -16.29 -4.10
N ALA A 381 15.39 -15.15 -3.54
CA ALA A 381 14.79 -14.59 -2.34
C ALA A 381 13.32 -14.21 -2.52
N ILE A 382 12.94 -13.62 -3.67
CA ILE A 382 11.56 -13.16 -3.89
C ILE A 382 10.56 -14.32 -3.90
N PRO A 383 10.75 -15.43 -4.65
CA PRO A 383 9.86 -16.59 -4.58
C PRO A 383 9.74 -17.19 -3.17
N PHE A 384 10.85 -17.30 -2.43
CA PHE A 384 10.82 -17.79 -1.05
C PHE A 384 10.03 -16.86 -0.13
N TYR A 385 10.17 -15.55 -0.30
CA TYR A 385 9.40 -14.56 0.44
C TYR A 385 7.90 -14.65 0.15
N LEU A 386 7.52 -14.72 -1.13
CA LEU A 386 6.12 -14.85 -1.56
C LEU A 386 5.51 -16.16 -1.05
N MET A 387 6.27 -17.25 -1.06
CA MET A 387 5.86 -18.54 -0.49
C MET A 387 5.64 -18.41 1.02
N ALA A 388 6.56 -17.78 1.76
CA ALA A 388 6.42 -17.55 3.19
C ALA A 388 5.16 -16.71 3.51
N ARG A 389 4.88 -15.67 2.71
CA ARG A 389 3.64 -14.87 2.81
C ARG A 389 2.38 -15.72 2.59
N ALA A 390 2.35 -16.52 1.52
CA ALA A 390 1.23 -17.40 1.23
C ALA A 390 1.01 -18.45 2.35
N VAL A 391 2.09 -19.03 2.88
CA VAL A 391 2.02 -19.97 4.00
C VAL A 391 1.46 -19.30 5.25
N LEU A 392 1.93 -18.11 5.63
CA LEU A 392 1.38 -17.39 6.78
C LEU A 392 -0.12 -17.11 6.60
N LEU A 393 -0.52 -16.63 5.43
CA LEU A 393 -1.93 -16.41 5.10
C LEU A 393 -2.75 -17.69 5.27
N VAL A 394 -2.35 -18.80 4.67
CA VAL A 394 -3.06 -20.08 4.79
C VAL A 394 -3.13 -20.54 6.25
N LEU A 395 -2.02 -20.46 6.99
CA LEU A 395 -1.96 -20.92 8.37
C LEU A 395 -2.79 -20.06 9.34
N THR A 396 -3.02 -18.77 9.05
CA THR A 396 -3.95 -17.96 9.87
C THR A 396 -5.37 -18.53 9.85
N PHE A 397 -5.79 -19.17 8.74
CA PHE A 397 -7.08 -19.84 8.64
C PHE A 397 -7.03 -21.29 9.17
N THR A 398 -5.98 -22.07 8.86
CA THR A 398 -5.95 -23.48 9.28
C THR A 398 -5.82 -23.65 10.80
N THR A 399 -5.22 -22.68 11.48
CA THR A 399 -5.10 -22.67 12.95
C THR A 399 -6.44 -22.49 13.66
N LEU A 400 -7.47 -21.99 12.97
CA LEU A 400 -8.82 -21.88 13.51
C LEU A 400 -9.51 -23.24 13.74
N ARG A 401 -8.98 -24.32 13.17
CA ARG A 401 -9.53 -25.68 13.33
C ARG A 401 -9.35 -26.24 14.74
N ASN A 402 -8.39 -25.72 15.50
CA ASN A 402 -8.05 -26.21 16.83
C ASN A 402 -7.84 -25.05 17.81
N LEU A 403 -8.90 -24.27 18.02
CA LEU A 403 -8.89 -23.16 18.98
C LEU A 403 -9.19 -23.67 20.40
N PRO A 404 -8.54 -23.09 21.44
CA PRO A 404 -8.89 -23.41 22.82
C PRO A 404 -10.33 -22.95 23.12
N PRO A 405 -11.05 -23.60 24.05
CA PRO A 405 -12.42 -23.23 24.40
C PRO A 405 -12.59 -21.74 24.76
N ALA A 406 -11.62 -21.17 25.50
CA ALA A 406 -11.60 -19.76 25.87
C ALA A 406 -11.54 -18.79 24.66
N ALA A 407 -11.14 -19.25 23.48
CA ALA A 407 -11.21 -18.45 22.26
C ALA A 407 -12.65 -18.12 21.85
N TYR A 408 -13.63 -18.92 22.30
CA TYR A 408 -15.05 -18.75 22.01
C TYR A 408 -15.81 -17.97 23.09
N GLU A 409 -15.18 -17.65 24.22
CA GLU A 409 -15.78 -16.81 25.26
C GLU A 409 -15.95 -15.37 24.75
N ALA A 410 -17.13 -14.77 24.97
CA ALA A 410 -17.39 -13.38 24.64
C ALA A 410 -16.79 -12.43 25.69
N ILE A 411 -16.53 -11.18 25.30
CA ILE A 411 -15.99 -10.15 26.19
C ILE A 411 -17.06 -9.78 27.22
N HIS A 412 -16.73 -9.83 28.50
CA HIS A 412 -17.61 -9.36 29.56
C HIS A 412 -17.53 -7.83 29.69
N TRP A 413 -18.26 -7.08 28.87
CA TRP A 413 -18.19 -5.60 28.85
C TRP A 413 -18.45 -4.94 30.21
N MET A 414 -19.29 -5.56 31.04
CA MET A 414 -19.64 -5.06 32.38
C MET A 414 -18.44 -4.98 33.33
N THR A 415 -17.36 -5.75 33.10
CA THR A 415 -16.15 -5.67 33.95
C THR A 415 -15.36 -4.38 33.74
N PHE A 416 -15.59 -3.66 32.63
CA PHE A 416 -14.93 -2.39 32.33
C PHE A 416 -15.68 -1.18 32.86
N ILE A 417 -16.95 -1.34 33.25
CA ILE A 417 -17.74 -0.26 33.85
C ILE A 417 -17.45 -0.29 35.36
N PRO A 418 -16.78 0.73 35.93
CA PRO A 418 -16.60 0.79 37.38
C PRO A 418 -17.98 0.73 38.04
N HIS A 419 -18.13 -0.13 39.04
CA HIS A 419 -19.39 -0.29 39.77
C HIS A 419 -19.75 1.05 40.43
N VAL A 420 -20.75 1.75 39.88
CA VAL A 420 -21.35 2.97 40.46
C VAL A 420 -22.58 2.58 41.26
#